data_AF-A0A1F9LRR6-F1
#
_entry.id   AF-A0A1F9LRR6-F1
#
_cell.length_a   1.000
_cell.length_b   1.000
_cell.length_c   1.000
_cell.angle_alpha   90.00
_cell.angle_beta   90.00
_cell.angle_gamma   90.00
#
_symmetry.space_group_name_H-M   'P 1'
#
loop_
_entity.id
_entity.type
_entity.pdbx_description
1 polymer ?
#
loop_
_entity_poly.entity_id
_entity_poly.type
_entity_poly.pdbx_seq_one_letter_code
_entity_poly.pdbx_strand_id
1 'polypeptide(L)'
;MLALAHRFQAAIDRGDYRDRADLARQLGFTRARISQLLDLLMLAPDLQEFVLDLEAVDGREPLTERALRAVVKIERWGKQRTAFPRPQPANPPDTIHSQV
;
A
#
# COMPACT_ATOMS: atom_id res chain seq x y z
N MET A 1 -4.09 1.52 3.44
CA MET A 1 -3.06 2.57 3.26
C MET A 1 -2.95 3.04 1.81
N LEU A 2 -2.88 2.13 0.83
CA LEU A 2 -2.72 2.49 -0.59
C LEU A 2 -3.88 3.33 -1.16
N ALA A 3 -5.13 3.00 -0.83
CA ALA A 3 -6.28 3.81 -1.23
C ALA A 3 -6.18 5.28 -0.75
N LEU A 4 -5.60 5.51 0.42
CA LEU A 4 -5.36 6.86 0.95
C LEU A 4 -4.29 7.59 0.12
N ALA A 5 -3.25 6.88 -0.34
CA ALA A 5 -2.24 7.44 -1.23
C ALA A 5 -2.87 7.97 -2.52
N HIS A 6 -3.74 7.18 -3.17
CA HIS A 6 -4.47 7.62 -4.35
C HIS A 6 -5.36 8.85 -4.07
N ARG A 7 -6.07 8.87 -2.94
CA ARG A 7 -6.90 10.03 -2.56
C ARG A 7 -6.08 11.30 -2.37
N PHE A 8 -4.91 11.20 -1.76
CA PHE A 8 -3.99 12.33 -1.57
C PHE A 8 -3.38 12.81 -2.88
N GLN A 9 -2.92 11.89 -3.74
CA GLN A 9 -2.39 12.26 -5.05
C GLN A 9 -3.47 12.96 -5.89
N ALA A 10 -4.69 12.40 -5.92
CA ALA A 10 -5.81 13.01 -6.64
C ALA A 10 -6.19 14.41 -6.09
N ALA A 11 -6.06 14.65 -4.78
CA ALA A 11 -6.30 15.97 -4.21
C ALA A 11 -5.23 16.99 -4.62
N ILE A 12 -3.96 16.57 -4.72
CA ILE A 12 -2.89 17.41 -5.27
C ILE A 12 -3.15 17.68 -6.76
N ASP A 13 -3.50 16.65 -7.55
CA ASP A 13 -3.72 16.77 -8.98
C ASP A 13 -4.91 17.70 -9.33
N ARG A 14 -5.93 17.75 -8.46
CA ARG A 14 -7.05 18.69 -8.56
C ARG A 14 -6.72 20.12 -8.10
N GLY A 15 -5.57 20.32 -7.46
CA GLY A 15 -5.16 21.60 -6.89
C GLY A 15 -5.76 21.91 -5.52
N ASP A 16 -6.39 20.94 -4.84
CA ASP A 16 -6.88 21.10 -3.45
C ASP A 16 -5.71 21.37 -2.49
N TYR A 17 -4.53 20.82 -2.82
CA TYR A 17 -3.26 21.10 -2.16
C TYR A 17 -2.20 21.43 -3.22
N ARG A 18 -1.35 22.43 -2.94
CA ARG A 18 -0.34 22.87 -3.91
C ARG A 18 0.69 21.79 -4.24
N ASP A 19 1.12 21.07 -3.21
CA ASP A 19 2.13 20.02 -3.30
C ASP A 19 2.08 19.10 -2.06
N ARG A 20 2.97 18.11 -2.02
CA ARG A 20 3.09 17.15 -0.91
C ARG A 20 3.41 17.82 0.44
N ALA A 21 4.17 18.91 0.42
CA ALA A 21 4.55 19.62 1.64
C ALA A 21 3.38 20.44 2.19
N ASP A 22 2.58 21.05 1.31
CA ASP A 22 1.35 21.74 1.68
C ASP A 22 0.31 20.77 2.24
N LEU A 23 0.06 19.64 1.56
CA LEU A 23 -0.78 18.54 2.06
C LEU A 23 -0.36 18.11 3.48
N ALA A 24 0.95 17.87 3.69
CA ALA A 24 1.48 17.46 4.98
C ALA A 24 1.18 18.49 6.08
N ARG A 25 1.46 19.77 5.82
CA ARG A 25 1.21 20.86 6.78
C ARG A 25 -0.27 21.00 7.11
N GLN A 26 -1.13 21.00 6.09
CA GLN A 26 -2.58 21.23 6.28
C GLN A 26 -3.26 20.07 7.02
N LEU A 27 -2.80 18.83 6.81
CA LEU A 27 -3.34 17.64 7.46
C LEU A 27 -2.62 17.26 8.77
N GLY A 28 -1.64 18.04 9.21
CA GLY A 28 -0.89 17.76 10.45
C GLY A 28 0.06 16.56 10.37
N PHE A 29 0.43 16.12 9.16
CA PHE A 29 1.40 15.05 8.95
C PHE A 29 2.82 15.59 8.79
N THR A 30 3.81 14.75 9.10
CA THR A 30 5.19 15.04 8.68
C THR A 30 5.31 14.88 7.16
N ARG A 31 6.20 15.66 6.53
CA ARG A 31 6.51 15.51 5.10
C ARG A 31 6.97 14.08 4.78
N ALA A 32 7.80 13.50 5.64
CA ALA A 32 8.29 12.13 5.48
C ALA A 32 7.16 11.11 5.45
N ARG A 33 6.11 11.28 6.26
CA ARG A 33 4.96 10.36 6.27
C ARG A 33 4.14 10.46 4.98
N ILE A 34 3.90 11.67 4.49
CA ILE A 34 3.23 11.87 3.19
C ILE A 34 4.05 11.25 2.05
N SER A 35 5.36 11.47 2.00
CA SER A 35 6.21 10.87 0.98
C SER A 35 6.13 9.34 1.03
N GLN A 36 6.29 8.73 2.21
CA GLN A 36 6.21 7.27 2.36
C GLN A 36 4.87 6.69 1.88
N LEU A 37 3.77 7.39 2.14
CA LEU A 37 2.45 6.97 1.67
C LEU A 37 2.34 7.07 0.15
N LEU A 38 2.78 8.20 -0.43
CA LEU A 38 2.71 8.44 -1.88
C LEU A 38 3.70 7.58 -2.67
N ASP A 39 4.81 7.16 -2.07
CA ASP A 39 5.75 6.25 -2.72
C ASP A 39 5.10 4.88 -2.99
N LEU A 40 4.04 4.50 -2.27
CA LEU A 40 3.27 3.28 -2.57
C LEU A 40 2.70 3.26 -4.00
N LEU A 41 2.47 4.44 -4.60
CA LEU A 41 2.01 4.57 -5.99
C LEU A 41 3.09 4.18 -7.03
N MET A 42 4.32 3.92 -6.58
CA MET A 42 5.44 3.44 -7.42
C MET A 42 5.52 1.91 -7.50
N LEU A 43 4.63 1.19 -6.80
CA LEU A 43 4.48 -0.26 -6.98
C LEU A 43 4.01 -0.59 -8.39
N ALA A 44 4.36 -1.78 -8.87
CA ALA A 44 3.82 -2.32 -10.10
C ALA A 44 2.28 -2.33 -10.04
N PRO A 45 1.57 -2.00 -11.15
CA PRO A 45 0.12 -1.86 -11.14
C PRO A 45 -0.63 -3.07 -10.56
N ASP A 46 -0.22 -4.28 -10.92
CA ASP A 46 -0.78 -5.55 -10.41
C ASP A 46 -0.55 -5.74 -8.90
N LEU A 47 0.54 -5.21 -8.36
CA LEU A 47 0.79 -5.22 -6.91
C LEU A 47 -0.04 -4.15 -6.19
N GLN A 48 -0.34 -3.03 -6.84
CA GLN A 48 -1.27 -2.04 -6.31
C GLN A 48 -2.69 -2.63 -6.22
N GLU A 49 -3.15 -3.28 -7.28
CA GLU A 49 -4.43 -4.01 -7.30
C GLU A 49 -4.48 -5.06 -6.18
N PHE A 50 -3.45 -5.91 -6.08
CA PHE A 50 -3.36 -6.91 -5.02
C PHE A 50 -3.47 -6.28 -3.61
N VAL A 51 -2.78 -5.17 -3.34
CA VAL A 51 -2.85 -4.49 -2.04
C VAL A 51 -4.24 -3.88 -1.78
N LEU A 52 -4.93 -3.41 -2.81
CA LEU A 52 -6.29 -2.87 -2.69
C LEU A 52 -7.34 -3.96 -2.46
N ASP A 53 -7.12 -5.15 -3.01
CA ASP A 53 -8.00 -6.31 -2.85
C ASP A 53 -7.84 -7.02 -1.49
N LEU A 54 -6.78 -6.71 -0.73
CA LEU A 54 -6.60 -7.26 0.61
C LEU A 54 -7.65 -6.69 1.57
N GLU A 55 -8.51 -7.57 2.06
CA GLU A 55 -9.43 -7.25 3.15
C GLU A 55 -8.68 -7.05 4.47
N ALA A 56 -9.04 -6.01 5.22
CA ALA A 56 -8.58 -5.84 6.58
C ALA A 56 -9.31 -6.83 7.49
N VAL A 57 -8.55 -7.65 8.23
CA VAL A 57 -9.12 -8.59 9.21
C VAL A 57 -8.93 -8.01 10.60
N ASP A 58 -10.02 -7.93 11.36
CA ASP A 58 -10.07 -7.25 12.67
C ASP A 58 -9.52 -5.81 12.62
N GLY A 59 -9.78 -5.11 11.51
CA GLY A 59 -9.30 -3.74 11.27
C GLY A 59 -7.80 -3.63 11.02
N ARG A 60 -7.09 -4.74 10.82
CA ARG A 60 -5.66 -4.77 10.49
C ARG A 60 -5.44 -5.08 9.02
N GLU A 61 -4.74 -4.19 8.32
CA GLU A 61 -4.29 -4.45 6.96
C GLU A 61 -3.28 -5.62 6.96
N PRO A 62 -3.46 -6.66 6.13
CA PRO A 62 -2.53 -7.80 6.04
C PRO A 62 -1.12 -7.38 5.62
N LEU A 63 -1.00 -6.25 4.91
CA LEU A 63 0.27 -5.63 4.55
C LEU A 63 0.37 -4.23 5.12
N THR A 64 1.50 -3.95 5.77
CA THR A 64 1.80 -2.61 6.28
C THR A 64 2.59 -1.79 5.27
N GLU A 65 2.47 -0.46 5.28
CA GLU A 65 3.35 0.40 4.48
C GLU A 65 4.83 0.09 4.74
N ARG A 66 5.19 -0.16 6.00
CA ARG A 66 6.57 -0.50 6.37
C ARG A 66 7.06 -1.79 5.70
N ALA A 67 6.19 -2.79 5.52
CA ALA A 67 6.51 -4.03 4.80
C ALA A 67 6.74 -3.78 3.30
N LEU A 68 6.03 -2.80 2.72
CA LEU A 68 6.11 -2.47 1.29
C LEU A 68 7.25 -1.49 0.96
N ARG A 69 7.79 -0.78 1.95
CA ARG A 69 8.81 0.27 1.75
C ARG A 69 10.06 -0.20 0.99
N ALA A 70 10.51 -1.43 1.23
CA ALA A 70 11.67 -1.96 0.51
C ALA A 70 11.34 -2.28 -0.95
N VAL A 71 10.12 -2.76 -1.21
CA VAL A 71 9.64 -3.12 -2.56
C VAL A 71 9.50 -1.88 -3.42
N VAL A 72 8.87 -0.83 -2.88
CA VAL A 72 8.67 0.45 -3.55
C VAL A 72 9.97 1.10 -4.07
N LYS A 73 11.09 0.87 -3.39
CA LYS A 73 12.41 1.40 -3.77
C LYS A 73 13.06 0.66 -4.95
N ILE A 74 12.49 -0.45 -5.39
CA ILE A 74 13.01 -1.23 -6.51
C ILE A 74 12.43 -0.65 -7.81
N GLU A 75 13.29 -0.10 -8.66
CA GLU A 75 12.86 0.58 -9.90
C GLU A 75 12.21 -0.38 -10.93
N ARG A 76 12.67 -1.64 -10.98
CA ARG A 76 12.16 -2.61 -11.96
C ARG A 76 10.97 -3.37 -11.38
N TRP A 77 9.79 -3.21 -11.98
CA TRP A 77 8.58 -3.93 -11.58
C TRP A 77 8.75 -5.46 -11.53
N GLY A 78 9.50 -6.06 -12.46
CA GLY A 78 9.80 -7.49 -12.41
C GLY A 78 10.48 -7.89 -11.10
N LYS A 79 11.41 -7.07 -10.60
CA LYS A 79 12.08 -7.29 -9.31
C LYS A 79 11.17 -6.96 -8.12
N GLN A 80 10.26 -6.00 -8.25
CA GLN A 80 9.25 -5.74 -7.23
C GLN A 80 8.38 -6.97 -6.99
N ARG A 81 7.89 -7.62 -8.06
CA ARG A 81 7.07 -8.85 -7.97
C ARG A 81 7.80 -9.99 -7.27
N THR A 82 9.10 -10.13 -7.53
CA THR A 82 9.94 -11.13 -6.85
C THR A 82 10.14 -10.82 -5.37
N ALA A 83 10.31 -9.54 -5.02
CA ALA A 83 10.56 -9.09 -3.66
C ALA A 83 9.27 -8.86 -2.84
N PHE A 84 8.10 -8.96 -3.47
CA PHE A 84 6.83 -8.62 -2.84
C PHE A 84 6.51 -9.62 -1.71
N PRO A 85 6.22 -9.15 -0.49
CA PRO A 85 5.86 -10.03 0.61
C PRO A 85 4.53 -10.71 0.29
N ARG A 86 4.49 -12.03 0.41
CA ARG A 86 3.23 -12.78 0.28
C ARG A 86 2.55 -12.81 1.64
N PRO A 87 1.48 -12.03 1.88
CA PRO A 87 0.75 -12.12 3.13
C PRO A 87 0.14 -13.52 3.25
N GLN A 88 0.23 -14.12 4.43
CA GLN A 88 -0.50 -15.33 4.74
C GLN A 88 -2.00 -14.99 4.74
N PRO A 89 -2.88 -15.78 4.10
CA PRO A 89 -4.32 -15.54 4.20
C PRO A 89 -4.74 -15.60 5.67
N ALA A 90 -5.58 -14.65 6.07
CA ALA A 90 -6.02 -14.50 7.46
C ALA A 90 -6.87 -15.67 7.97
N ASN A 91 -7.42 -16.49 7.06
CA ASN A 91 -7.92 -17.82 7.32
C ASN A 91 -7.25 -18.79 6.32
N PRO A 92 -6.52 -19.82 6.76
CA PRO A 92 -6.21 -20.92 5.85
C PRO A 92 -7.53 -21.51 5.33
N PRO A 93 -7.63 -21.92 4.05
CA PRO A 93 -8.81 -22.65 3.59
C PRO A 93 -9.03 -23.81 4.56
N ASP A 94 -10.25 -23.95 5.07
CA ASP A 94 -10.65 -25.04 5.97
C ASP A 94 -9.99 -26.30 5.46
N THR A 95 -8.98 -26.77 6.21
CA THR A 95 -8.33 -28.03 5.91
C THR A 95 -9.41 -29.05 6.17
N ILE A 96 -10.15 -29.41 5.13
CA ILE A 96 -11.05 -30.55 5.14
C ILE A 96 -10.16 -31.71 5.57
N HIS A 97 -10.28 -32.10 6.83
CA HIS A 97 -9.73 -33.32 7.35
C HIS A 97 -10.42 -34.45 6.57
N SER A 98 -9.88 -34.75 5.40
CA SER A 98 -10.20 -35.96 4.65
C SER A 98 -9.54 -37.12 5.39
N GLN A 99 -10.16 -37.50 6.51
CA GLN A 99 -10.12 -38.88 6.96
C GLN A 99 -11.29 -39.59 6.30
N VAL A 100 -10.99 -40.28 5.20
CA VAL A 100 -11.62 -41.56 4.84
C VAL A 100 -10.57 -42.38 4.09
#